data_AF-A0A916MQD2-F1
#
_entry.id   AF-A0A916MQD2-F1
#
_cell.length_a   1.000
_cell.length_b   1.000
_cell.length_c   1.000
_cell.angle_alpha   90.00
_cell.angle_beta   90.00
_cell.angle_gamma   90.00
#
_symmetry.space_group_name_H-M   'P 1'
#
loop_
_entity.id
_entity.type
_entity.pdbx_description
1 polymer ?
#
loop_
_entity_poly.entity_id
_entity_poly.type
_entity_poly.pdbx_seq_one_letter_code
_entity_poly.pdbx_strand_id
1 'polypeptide(L)'
;MVKPGLYALGSPGKDSDVFVSANYGLSFDKLRAGIEGIDAWILVLDTKGINVWCAAGKGTFGTDELVKKIFSTGLFNIVSHRRLILPQLGGPGVAAHEVKRQTGFRVMFGPVKAADLKAFVADGYKATPEMRRVGFGLLDRIVLTPMEIRPALRIFALFAMVVLVLTGAGPSGISFSGALNNGVPLVALGLLSIIAGAFLTPMLLPWLPFRSFALKGWLMGLAMV
;
A
#
# COMPACT_ATOMS: atom_id res chain seq x y z
N MET A 1 -3.26 -6.22 -11.49
CA MET A 1 -2.40 -7.26 -10.86
C MET A 1 -1.38 -7.69 -11.90
N VAL A 2 -0.17 -8.01 -11.50
CA VAL A 2 0.88 -8.50 -12.41
C VAL A 2 0.82 -10.03 -12.44
N LYS A 3 1.13 -10.67 -13.58
CA LYS A 3 1.21 -12.13 -13.63
C LYS A 3 2.45 -12.57 -12.81
N PRO A 4 2.36 -13.57 -11.91
CA PRO A 4 3.54 -14.07 -11.22
C PRO A 4 4.53 -14.67 -12.22
N GLY A 5 5.82 -14.42 -12.03
CA GLY A 5 6.86 -14.83 -12.97
C GLY A 5 8.14 -14.01 -12.86
N LEU A 6 9.02 -14.19 -13.84
CA LEU A 6 10.26 -13.43 -13.94
C LEU A 6 10.15 -12.39 -15.05
N TYR A 7 10.58 -11.16 -14.75
CA TYR A 7 10.52 -10.02 -15.66
C TYR A 7 11.91 -9.42 -15.82
N ALA A 8 12.24 -9.00 -17.04
CA ALA A 8 13.41 -8.19 -17.31
C ALA A 8 13.06 -6.70 -17.16
N LEU A 9 13.93 -5.94 -16.49
CA LEU A 9 13.95 -4.49 -16.54
C LEU A 9 15.22 -4.05 -17.28
N GLY A 10 15.06 -3.34 -18.39
CA GLY A 10 16.17 -3.00 -19.27
C GLY A 10 16.67 -4.23 -20.05
N SER A 11 18.00 -4.41 -20.11
CA SER A 11 18.68 -5.52 -20.78
C SER A 11 19.51 -6.36 -19.78
N PRO A 12 18.88 -7.03 -18.81
CA PRO A 12 19.59 -7.73 -17.75
C PRO A 12 20.38 -8.94 -18.27
N GLY A 13 21.61 -9.05 -17.77
CA GLY A 13 22.52 -10.16 -18.04
C GLY A 13 22.51 -11.22 -16.94
N LYS A 14 23.50 -12.11 -16.99
CA LYS A 14 23.67 -13.19 -15.98
C LYS A 14 24.17 -12.67 -14.63
N ASP A 15 24.80 -11.51 -14.62
CA ASP A 15 25.35 -10.89 -13.41
C ASP A 15 24.45 -9.80 -12.83
N SER A 16 23.31 -9.52 -13.50
CA SER A 16 22.31 -8.55 -13.07
C SER A 16 21.57 -9.00 -11.81
N ASP A 17 21.31 -8.04 -10.91
CA ASP A 17 20.60 -8.30 -9.67
C ASP A 17 19.18 -8.85 -9.88
N VAL A 18 18.74 -9.67 -8.92
CA VAL A 18 17.38 -10.19 -8.86
C VAL A 18 16.64 -9.55 -7.70
N PHE A 19 15.67 -8.67 -8.00
CA PHE A 19 14.76 -8.07 -7.04
C PHE A 19 13.47 -8.89 -6.95
N VAL A 20 12.95 -9.06 -5.74
CA VAL A 20 11.72 -9.82 -5.50
C VAL A 20 10.57 -8.87 -5.15
N SER A 21 9.40 -9.09 -5.73
CA SER A 21 8.20 -8.30 -5.41
C SER A 21 6.94 -9.16 -5.33
N ALA A 22 5.89 -8.57 -4.76
CA ALA A 22 4.54 -9.10 -4.77
C ALA A 22 3.86 -8.85 -6.13
N ASN A 23 2.83 -9.61 -6.48
CA ASN A 23 2.07 -9.41 -7.73
C ASN A 23 1.01 -8.29 -7.64
N TYR A 24 0.96 -7.55 -6.53
CA TYR A 24 0.20 -6.32 -6.44
C TYR A 24 0.79 -5.23 -7.35
N GLY A 25 -0.02 -4.68 -8.25
CA GLY A 25 0.44 -3.76 -9.31
C GLY A 25 1.28 -2.60 -8.79
N LEU A 26 0.80 -1.91 -7.76
CA LEU A 26 1.52 -0.77 -7.18
C LEU A 26 2.84 -1.17 -6.53
N SER A 27 2.96 -2.37 -5.94
CA SER A 27 4.23 -2.86 -5.40
C SER A 27 5.25 -3.13 -6.51
N PHE A 28 4.81 -3.70 -7.62
CA PHE A 28 5.65 -3.93 -8.79
C PHE A 28 6.09 -2.62 -9.44
N ASP A 29 5.16 -1.68 -9.63
CA ASP A 29 5.45 -0.39 -10.26
C ASP A 29 6.40 0.46 -9.41
N LYS A 30 6.20 0.47 -8.08
CA LYS A 30 7.11 1.16 -7.15
C LYS A 30 8.51 0.55 -7.17
N LEU A 31 8.63 -0.78 -7.24
CA LEU A 31 9.93 -1.44 -7.40
C LEU A 31 10.59 -0.99 -8.70
N ARG A 32 9.90 -1.13 -9.85
CA ARG A 32 10.42 -0.72 -11.16
C ARG A 32 10.91 0.72 -11.18
N ALA A 33 10.12 1.65 -10.64
CA ALA A 33 10.52 3.05 -10.53
C ALA A 33 11.74 3.23 -9.62
N GLY A 34 11.82 2.47 -8.52
CA GLY A 34 12.93 2.51 -7.57
C GLY A 34 14.27 2.06 -8.15
N ILE A 35 14.28 1.17 -9.14
CA ILE A 35 15.48 0.66 -9.82
C ILE A 35 15.58 1.08 -11.29
N GLU A 36 14.86 2.15 -11.68
CA GLU A 36 14.89 2.65 -13.05
C GLU A 36 16.32 2.96 -13.51
N GLY A 37 16.72 2.49 -14.70
CA GLY A 37 18.08 2.66 -15.22
C GLY A 37 19.10 1.64 -14.69
N ILE A 38 18.67 0.67 -13.87
CA ILE A 38 19.46 -0.51 -13.53
C ILE A 38 18.92 -1.70 -14.34
N ASP A 39 19.80 -2.38 -15.08
CA ASP A 39 19.47 -3.63 -15.75
C ASP A 39 19.33 -4.75 -14.72
N ALA A 40 18.10 -5.21 -14.49
CA ALA A 40 17.78 -6.12 -13.41
C ALA A 40 16.69 -7.14 -13.75
N TRP A 41 16.69 -8.25 -13.03
CA TRP A 41 15.62 -9.23 -13.02
C TRP A 41 14.64 -8.94 -11.89
N ILE A 42 13.34 -9.03 -12.16
CA ILE A 42 12.28 -8.88 -11.17
C ILE A 42 11.51 -10.19 -11.05
N LEU A 43 11.65 -10.87 -9.91
CA LEU A 43 10.92 -12.08 -9.57
C LEU A 43 9.64 -11.72 -8.83
N VAL A 44 8.50 -11.92 -9.48
CA VAL A 44 7.18 -11.58 -8.95
C VAL A 44 6.52 -12.83 -8.35
N LEU A 45 6.28 -12.80 -7.04
CA LEU A 45 5.62 -13.87 -6.29
C LEU A 45 4.09 -13.80 -6.41
N ASP A 46 3.41 -14.93 -6.33
CA ASP A 46 1.94 -14.95 -6.32
C ASP A 46 1.38 -14.64 -4.92
N THR A 47 1.12 -13.36 -4.68
CA THR A 47 0.53 -12.87 -3.42
C THR A 47 -0.96 -12.59 -3.53
N LYS A 48 -1.64 -13.14 -4.55
CA LYS A 48 -3.09 -12.92 -4.81
C LYS A 48 -3.46 -11.44 -4.93
N GLY A 49 -2.55 -10.62 -5.45
CA GLY A 49 -2.74 -9.18 -5.60
C GLY A 49 -2.63 -8.40 -4.29
N ILE A 50 -2.06 -8.98 -3.24
CA ILE A 50 -1.83 -8.32 -1.95
C ILE A 50 -0.42 -7.74 -1.92
N ASN A 51 -0.25 -6.54 -1.35
CA ASN A 51 1.05 -5.88 -1.21
C ASN A 51 2.04 -6.72 -0.38
N VAL A 52 3.34 -6.40 -0.47
CA VAL A 52 4.41 -7.18 0.18
C VAL A 52 4.20 -7.37 1.69
N TRP A 53 3.91 -6.30 2.43
CA TRP A 53 3.87 -6.37 3.90
C TRP A 53 2.68 -7.19 4.40
N CYS A 54 1.48 -6.94 3.87
CA CYS A 54 0.30 -7.70 4.23
C CYS A 54 0.40 -9.16 3.76
N ALA A 55 0.98 -9.39 2.57
CA ALA A 55 1.17 -10.73 2.03
C ALA A 55 2.19 -11.53 2.84
N ALA A 56 3.24 -10.88 3.37
CA ALA A 56 4.23 -11.51 4.24
C ALA A 56 3.61 -11.91 5.58
N GLY A 57 2.83 -11.02 6.21
CA GLY A 57 2.09 -11.35 7.43
C GLY A 57 1.06 -12.47 7.25
N LYS A 58 0.47 -12.60 6.05
CA LYS A 58 -0.46 -13.68 5.69
C LYS A 58 0.23 -14.95 5.16
N GLY A 59 1.55 -14.94 4.96
CA GLY A 59 2.33 -16.08 4.45
C GLY A 59 2.35 -16.26 2.92
N THR A 60 1.55 -15.53 2.15
CA THR A 60 1.55 -15.61 0.67
C THR A 60 2.81 -15.00 0.02
N PHE A 61 3.39 -13.96 0.64
CA PHE A 61 4.77 -13.55 0.35
C PHE A 61 5.68 -14.31 1.32
N GLY A 62 5.84 -15.60 1.06
CA GLY A 62 6.46 -16.55 1.99
C GLY A 62 7.63 -17.31 1.40
N THR A 63 8.37 -18.00 2.27
CA THR A 63 9.47 -18.89 1.89
C THR A 63 9.05 -19.88 0.80
N ASP A 64 7.94 -20.59 0.98
CA ASP A 64 7.51 -21.67 0.07
C ASP A 64 7.18 -21.13 -1.33
N GLU A 65 6.46 -20.01 -1.41
CA GLU A 65 6.14 -19.39 -2.70
C GLU A 65 7.40 -18.84 -3.38
N LEU A 66 8.35 -18.27 -2.61
CA LEU A 66 9.63 -17.82 -3.15
C LEU A 66 10.44 -18.98 -3.73
N VAL A 67 10.59 -20.07 -2.97
CA VAL A 67 11.31 -21.27 -3.40
C VAL A 67 10.65 -21.86 -4.64
N LYS A 68 9.32 -22.04 -4.61
CA LYS A 68 8.55 -22.50 -5.76
C LYS A 68 8.78 -21.62 -6.98
N LYS A 69 8.80 -20.29 -6.80
CA LYS A 69 9.01 -19.37 -7.92
C LYS A 69 10.39 -19.55 -8.53
N ILE A 70 11.44 -19.61 -7.71
CA ILE A 70 12.84 -19.80 -8.14
C ILE A 70 12.97 -21.04 -9.04
N PHE A 71 12.36 -22.17 -8.64
CA PHE A 71 12.37 -23.39 -9.44
C PHE A 71 11.55 -23.26 -10.72
N SER A 72 10.30 -22.76 -10.61
CA SER A 72 9.39 -22.67 -11.76
C SER A 72 9.86 -21.72 -12.85
N THR A 73 10.63 -20.67 -12.50
CA THR A 73 11.19 -19.72 -13.47
C THR A 73 12.55 -20.15 -13.99
N GLY A 74 13.14 -21.24 -13.46
CA GLY A 74 14.47 -21.69 -13.86
C GLY A 74 15.57 -20.66 -13.54
N LEU A 75 15.41 -19.87 -12.47
CA LEU A 75 16.28 -18.73 -12.16
C LEU A 75 17.77 -19.11 -12.07
N PHE A 76 18.06 -20.35 -11.70
CA PHE A 76 19.41 -20.95 -11.67
C PHE A 76 20.19 -20.85 -12.98
N ASN A 77 19.47 -20.87 -14.11
CA ASN A 77 20.03 -20.84 -15.46
C ASN A 77 20.11 -19.42 -16.04
N ILE A 78 19.45 -18.47 -15.38
CA ILE A 78 19.30 -17.10 -15.85
C ILE A 78 20.40 -16.21 -15.24
N VAL A 79 20.71 -16.42 -13.96
CA VAL A 79 21.78 -15.70 -13.27
C VAL A 79 22.93 -16.61 -12.83
N SER A 80 24.16 -16.10 -12.94
CA SER A 80 25.40 -16.77 -12.56
C SER A 80 25.57 -16.85 -11.03
N HIS A 81 24.99 -15.89 -10.31
CA HIS A 81 25.09 -15.77 -8.86
C HIS A 81 23.89 -16.39 -8.14
N ARG A 82 23.95 -16.40 -6.80
CA ARG A 82 22.91 -16.94 -5.92
C ARG A 82 22.49 -15.90 -4.87
N ARG A 83 22.04 -14.74 -5.34
CA ARG A 83 21.67 -13.57 -4.51
C ARG A 83 20.29 -13.08 -4.90
N LEU A 84 19.42 -12.84 -3.91
CA LEU A 84 18.09 -12.25 -4.08
C LEU A 84 17.96 -11.03 -3.19
N ILE A 85 17.41 -9.95 -3.72
CA ILE A 85 17.13 -8.72 -2.98
C ILE A 85 15.62 -8.67 -2.69
N LEU A 86 15.27 -8.80 -1.43
CA LEU A 86 13.89 -8.78 -0.95
C LEU A 86 13.58 -7.44 -0.27
N PRO A 87 12.34 -6.95 -0.29
CA PRO A 87 11.95 -5.77 0.48
C PRO A 87 12.04 -6.06 1.99
N GLN A 88 12.42 -5.05 2.78
CA GLN A 88 12.55 -5.18 4.25
C GLN A 88 11.28 -5.73 4.91
N LEU A 89 10.11 -5.25 4.47
CA LEU A 89 8.81 -5.63 5.04
C LEU A 89 8.33 -7.03 4.62
N GLY A 90 9.07 -7.73 3.76
CA GLY A 90 8.86 -9.14 3.44
C GLY A 90 9.45 -10.10 4.48
N GLY A 91 10.31 -9.59 5.38
CA GLY A 91 11.01 -10.38 6.39
C GLY A 91 10.13 -11.30 7.24
N PRO A 92 8.95 -10.86 7.75
CA PRO A 92 8.09 -11.72 8.55
C PRO A 92 7.58 -12.99 7.84
N GLY A 93 7.51 -12.99 6.52
CA GLY A 93 7.05 -14.15 5.73
C GLY A 93 8.18 -15.03 5.20
N VAL A 94 9.41 -14.51 5.11
CA VAL A 94 10.52 -15.19 4.43
C VAL A 94 11.64 -15.55 5.39
N ALA A 95 11.82 -16.85 5.61
CA ALA A 95 12.94 -17.40 6.35
C ALA A 95 14.19 -17.50 5.44
N ALA A 96 15.06 -16.51 5.49
CA ALA A 96 16.25 -16.43 4.61
C ALA A 96 17.16 -17.68 4.67
N HIS A 97 17.30 -18.29 5.85
CA HIS A 97 18.11 -19.50 6.04
C HIS A 97 17.48 -20.72 5.35
N GLU A 98 16.15 -20.81 5.36
CA GLU A 98 15.38 -21.86 4.71
C GLU A 98 15.50 -21.77 3.18
N VAL A 99 15.34 -20.56 2.63
CA VAL A 99 15.54 -20.29 1.19
C VAL A 99 16.94 -20.71 0.76
N LYS A 100 17.98 -20.34 1.53
CA LYS A 100 19.36 -20.72 1.23
C LYS A 100 19.56 -22.23 1.29
N ARG A 101 18.96 -22.92 2.27
CA ARG A 101 19.08 -24.38 2.38
C ARG A 101 18.43 -25.10 1.20
N GLN A 102 17.24 -24.67 0.77
CA GLN A 102 16.49 -25.34 -0.29
C GLN A 102 16.98 -24.98 -1.71
N THR A 103 17.49 -23.76 -1.91
CA THR A 103 17.79 -23.24 -3.26
C THR A 103 19.23 -22.78 -3.45
N GLY A 104 20.02 -22.68 -2.39
CA GLY A 104 21.35 -22.06 -2.44
C GLY A 104 21.33 -20.53 -2.59
N PHE A 105 20.18 -19.90 -2.90
CA PHE A 105 20.08 -18.44 -2.98
C PHE A 105 20.15 -17.78 -1.61
N ARG A 106 21.04 -16.80 -1.48
CA ARG A 106 21.13 -15.94 -0.32
C ARG A 106 20.15 -14.78 -0.46
N VAL A 107 19.23 -14.69 0.48
CA VAL A 107 18.32 -13.54 0.64
C VAL A 107 19.06 -12.39 1.31
N MET A 108 18.97 -11.21 0.70
CA MET A 108 19.37 -9.94 1.30
C MET A 108 18.13 -9.05 1.40
N PHE A 109 17.87 -8.54 2.59
CA PHE A 109 16.79 -7.56 2.79
C PHE A 109 17.32 -6.18 2.43
N GLY A 110 16.75 -5.60 1.37
CA GLY A 110 16.95 -4.23 0.95
C GLY A 110 16.14 -3.25 1.80
N PRO A 111 16.03 -1.98 1.38
CA PRO A 111 15.33 -0.93 2.11
C PRO A 111 13.82 -1.16 2.23
N VAL A 112 13.19 -0.40 3.13
CA VAL A 112 11.72 -0.29 3.26
C VAL A 112 11.13 0.41 2.04
N LYS A 113 11.74 1.51 1.59
CA LYS A 113 11.26 2.30 0.46
C LYS A 113 12.01 1.91 -0.82
N ALA A 114 11.28 1.70 -1.90
CA ALA A 114 11.87 1.37 -3.19
C ALA A 114 12.77 2.50 -3.75
N ALA A 115 12.50 3.76 -3.38
CA ALA A 115 13.31 4.91 -3.79
C ALA A 115 14.78 4.82 -3.31
N ASP A 116 15.02 4.10 -2.21
CA ASP A 116 16.36 3.96 -1.62
C ASP A 116 17.17 2.81 -2.27
N LEU A 117 16.59 2.05 -3.21
CA LEU A 117 17.23 0.86 -3.79
C LEU A 117 18.50 1.19 -4.56
N LYS A 118 18.53 2.29 -5.33
CA LYS A 118 19.73 2.70 -6.07
C LYS A 118 20.90 2.98 -5.12
N ALA A 119 20.63 3.74 -4.05
CA ALA A 119 21.63 4.04 -3.03
C ALA A 119 22.09 2.77 -2.31
N PHE A 120 21.17 1.86 -1.99
CA PHE A 120 21.48 0.56 -1.39
C PHE A 120 22.40 -0.30 -2.27
N VAL A 121 22.15 -0.36 -3.58
CA VAL A 121 23.00 -1.10 -4.53
C VAL A 121 24.36 -0.42 -4.68
N ALA A 122 24.39 0.90 -4.80
CA ALA A 122 25.63 1.67 -4.91
C ALA A 122 26.53 1.53 -3.67
N ASP A 123 25.95 1.40 -2.47
CA ASP A 123 26.69 1.17 -1.22
C ASP A 123 27.06 -0.31 -0.97
N GLY A 124 27.04 -1.13 -2.03
CA GLY A 124 27.43 -2.54 -1.94
C GLY A 124 26.45 -3.37 -1.11
N TYR A 125 25.14 -3.09 -1.25
CA TYR A 125 24.05 -3.84 -0.61
C TYR A 125 24.01 -3.71 0.91
N LYS A 126 24.44 -2.55 1.43
CA LYS A 126 24.36 -2.21 2.85
C LYS A 126 23.22 -1.22 3.09
N ALA A 127 22.19 -1.67 3.80
CA ALA A 127 21.08 -0.81 4.17
C ALA A 127 21.42 -0.01 5.44
N THR A 128 21.33 1.32 5.35
CA THR A 128 21.51 2.20 6.52
C THR A 128 20.37 2.02 7.54
N PRO A 129 20.54 2.44 8.80
CA PRO A 129 19.48 2.38 9.81
C PRO A 129 18.19 3.10 9.38
N GLU A 130 18.30 4.20 8.62
CA GLU A 130 17.18 5.01 8.13
C GLU A 130 16.37 4.24 7.09
N MET A 131 17.06 3.56 6.15
CA MET A 131 16.44 2.71 5.13
C MET A 131 15.62 1.55 5.71
N ARG A 132 15.90 1.16 6.96
CA ARG A 132 15.19 0.08 7.66
C ARG A 132 13.98 0.56 8.46
N ARG A 133 13.76 1.87 8.57
CA ARG A 133 12.67 2.46 9.37
C ARG A 133 11.50 2.87 8.49
N VAL A 134 10.29 2.60 8.99
CA VAL A 134 9.06 3.16 8.41
C VAL A 134 8.80 4.49 9.10
N GLY A 135 8.77 5.57 8.33
CA GLY A 135 8.24 6.86 8.78
C GLY A 135 6.71 6.82 8.80
N PHE A 136 6.12 7.43 9.83
CA PHE A 136 4.68 7.65 9.93
C PHE A 136 4.40 9.16 10.12
N GLY A 137 4.96 9.96 9.21
CA GLY A 137 4.79 11.42 9.21
C GLY A 137 3.37 11.85 8.83
N LEU A 138 3.14 13.16 8.81
CA LEU A 138 1.84 13.74 8.42
C LEU A 138 1.47 13.36 6.97
N LEU A 139 2.43 13.50 6.05
CA LEU A 139 2.23 13.21 4.63
C LEU A 139 1.92 11.73 4.37
N ASP A 140 2.60 10.81 5.06
CA ASP A 140 2.38 9.36 4.91
C ASP A 140 0.95 8.96 5.30
N ARG A 141 0.32 9.69 6.24
CA ARG A 141 -1.05 9.44 6.70
C ARG A 141 -2.09 9.97 5.73
N ILE A 142 -1.89 11.20 5.24
CA ILE A 142 -2.84 11.86 4.34
C ILE A 142 -2.81 11.23 2.94
N VAL A 143 -1.71 10.62 2.53
CA VAL A 143 -1.60 9.88 1.25
C VAL A 143 -2.68 8.80 1.10
N LEU A 144 -3.18 8.23 2.20
CA LEU A 144 -4.24 7.22 2.16
C LEU A 144 -5.64 7.83 2.04
N THR A 145 -5.82 9.08 2.48
CA THR A 145 -7.13 9.75 2.52
C THR A 145 -7.87 9.78 1.17
N PRO A 146 -7.24 10.02 0.00
CA PRO A 146 -7.94 9.95 -1.29
C PRO A 146 -8.59 8.59 -1.57
N MET A 147 -7.99 7.50 -1.10
CA MET A 147 -8.54 6.15 -1.28
C MET A 147 -9.82 5.96 -0.46
N GLU A 148 -9.94 6.64 0.68
CA GLU A 148 -11.11 6.59 1.57
C GLU A 148 -12.20 7.58 1.14
N ILE A 149 -11.82 8.79 0.70
CA ILE A 149 -12.77 9.83 0.29
C ILE A 149 -13.52 9.45 -0.99
N ARG A 150 -12.84 8.87 -1.99
CA ARG A 150 -13.51 8.53 -3.27
C ARG A 150 -14.74 7.62 -3.11
N PRO A 151 -14.67 6.47 -2.41
CA PRO A 151 -15.85 5.64 -2.17
C PRO A 151 -16.86 6.34 -1.25
N ALA A 152 -16.40 7.08 -0.24
CA ALA A 152 -17.29 7.84 0.65
C ALA A 152 -18.13 8.87 -0.12
N LEU A 153 -17.54 9.62 -1.06
CA LEU A 153 -18.24 10.62 -1.88
C LEU A 153 -19.30 10.00 -2.79
N ARG A 154 -19.10 8.78 -3.29
CA ARG A 154 -20.12 8.07 -4.08
C ARG A 154 -21.37 7.76 -3.25
N ILE A 155 -21.16 7.26 -2.03
CA ILE A 155 -22.25 6.97 -1.09
C ILE A 155 -22.90 8.27 -0.63
N PHE A 156 -22.09 9.31 -0.39
CA PHE A 156 -22.55 10.63 0.00
C PHE A 156 -23.46 11.27 -1.06
N ALA A 157 -23.19 11.09 -2.35
CA ALA A 157 -24.06 11.61 -3.41
C ALA A 157 -25.49 11.03 -3.32
N LEU A 158 -25.61 9.73 -3.02
CA LEU A 158 -26.91 9.09 -2.79
C LEU A 158 -27.56 9.62 -1.50
N PHE A 159 -26.79 9.72 -0.41
CA PHE A 159 -27.27 10.32 0.84
C PHE A 159 -27.81 11.74 0.62
N ALA A 160 -27.06 12.59 -0.07
CA ALA A 160 -27.44 13.97 -0.34
C ALA A 160 -28.73 14.05 -1.17
N MET A 161 -28.86 13.19 -2.20
CA MET A 161 -30.08 13.09 -2.99
C MET A 161 -31.29 12.70 -2.12
N VAL A 162 -31.16 11.67 -1.28
CA VAL A 162 -32.24 11.21 -0.40
C VAL A 162 -32.63 12.31 0.59
N VAL A 163 -31.66 12.97 1.22
CA VAL A 163 -31.92 14.06 2.16
C VAL A 163 -32.64 15.23 1.49
N LEU A 164 -32.20 15.65 0.29
CA LEU A 164 -32.85 16.73 -0.46
C LEU A 164 -34.28 16.36 -0.89
N VAL A 165 -34.52 15.11 -1.29
CA VAL A 165 -35.86 14.63 -1.63
C VAL A 165 -36.76 14.60 -0.39
N LEU A 166 -36.29 14.06 0.74
CA LEU A 166 -37.09 13.96 1.97
C LEU A 166 -37.40 15.34 2.57
N THR A 167 -36.48 16.28 2.47
CA THR A 167 -36.68 17.65 2.98
C THR A 167 -37.42 18.56 2.01
N GLY A 168 -37.41 18.22 0.72
CA GLY A 168 -38.14 18.93 -0.32
C GLY A 168 -39.54 18.39 -0.59
N ALA A 169 -39.80 17.11 -0.35
CA ALA A 169 -41.11 16.50 -0.56
C ALA A 169 -41.96 16.62 0.72
N GLY A 170 -42.99 17.47 0.67
CA GLY A 170 -43.96 17.63 1.75
C GLY A 170 -45.37 17.23 1.32
N PRO A 171 -46.33 17.19 2.27
CA PRO A 171 -47.74 16.91 1.97
C PRO A 171 -48.38 17.89 0.96
N SER A 172 -47.80 19.08 0.82
CA SER A 172 -48.23 20.14 -0.11
C SER A 172 -47.54 20.09 -1.48
N GLY A 173 -46.68 19.09 -1.75
CA GLY A 173 -45.95 18.93 -3.00
C GLY A 173 -44.42 19.11 -2.86
N ILE A 174 -43.75 19.45 -3.95
CA ILE A 174 -42.29 19.63 -3.99
C ILE A 174 -41.96 21.09 -3.64
N SER A 175 -41.31 21.28 -2.49
CA SER A 175 -40.82 22.57 -2.01
C SER A 175 -39.32 22.70 -2.23
N PHE A 176 -38.93 23.52 -3.21
CA PHE A 176 -37.51 23.80 -3.47
C PHE A 176 -36.87 24.59 -2.32
N SER A 177 -37.62 25.50 -1.69
CA SER A 177 -37.16 26.25 -0.52
C SER A 177 -36.98 25.35 0.72
N GLY A 178 -37.82 24.32 0.88
CA GLY A 178 -37.67 23.31 1.93
C GLY A 178 -36.39 22.49 1.78
N ALA A 179 -36.09 22.03 0.55
CA ALA A 179 -34.85 21.34 0.23
C ALA A 179 -33.61 22.23 0.46
N LEU A 180 -33.68 23.51 0.10
CA LEU A 180 -32.59 24.46 0.31
C LEU A 180 -32.37 24.79 1.80
N ASN A 181 -33.42 25.12 2.54
CA ASN A 181 -33.27 25.58 3.92
C ASN A 181 -33.03 24.45 4.92
N ASN A 182 -33.59 23.26 4.69
CA ASN A 182 -33.47 22.14 5.62
C ASN A 182 -32.52 21.05 5.10
N GLY A 183 -32.53 20.80 3.78
CA GLY A 183 -31.71 19.76 3.18
C GLY A 183 -30.24 20.16 3.02
N VAL A 184 -29.94 21.35 2.51
CA VAL A 184 -28.54 21.78 2.29
C VAL A 184 -27.73 21.80 3.59
N PRO A 185 -28.22 22.31 4.74
CA PRO A 185 -27.48 22.21 6.00
C PRO A 185 -27.16 20.78 6.42
N LEU A 186 -28.12 19.84 6.27
CA LEU A 186 -27.90 18.42 6.59
C LEU A 186 -26.88 17.77 5.66
N VAL A 187 -26.92 18.11 4.38
CA VAL A 187 -25.92 17.68 3.40
C VAL A 187 -24.54 18.24 3.77
N ALA A 188 -24.45 19.52 4.16
CA ALA A 188 -23.20 20.13 4.60
C ALA A 188 -22.62 19.46 5.85
N LEU A 189 -23.45 19.14 6.86
CA LEU A 189 -23.05 18.38 8.06
C LEU A 189 -22.56 16.97 7.70
N GLY A 190 -23.23 16.29 6.76
CA GLY A 190 -22.77 14.99 6.26
C GLY A 190 -21.41 15.08 5.57
N LEU A 191 -21.16 16.15 4.80
CA LEU A 191 -19.86 16.37 4.15
C LEU A 191 -18.77 16.66 5.19
N LEU A 192 -19.05 17.51 6.17
CA LEU A 192 -18.15 17.79 7.29
C LEU A 192 -17.81 16.53 8.08
N SER A 193 -18.79 15.64 8.28
CA SER A 193 -18.57 14.33 8.92
C SER A 193 -17.56 13.48 8.15
N ILE A 194 -17.62 13.47 6.81
CA ILE A 194 -16.66 12.74 5.97
C ILE A 194 -15.26 13.36 6.09
N ILE A 195 -15.15 14.69 6.08
CA ILE A 195 -13.86 15.39 6.23
C ILE A 195 -13.27 15.12 7.62
N ALA A 196 -14.08 15.18 8.67
CA ALA A 196 -13.66 14.89 10.05
C ALA A 196 -13.12 13.46 10.17
N GLY A 197 -13.84 12.48 9.64
CA GLY A 197 -13.48 11.06 9.72
C GLY A 197 -12.32 10.66 8.82
N ALA A 198 -12.39 10.95 7.52
CA ALA A 198 -11.45 10.43 6.52
C ALA A 198 -10.16 11.28 6.37
N PHE A 199 -10.20 12.57 6.73
CA PHE A 199 -9.05 13.47 6.58
C PHE A 199 -8.47 13.92 7.92
N LEU A 200 -9.29 14.53 8.78
CA LEU A 200 -8.78 15.15 10.01
C LEU A 200 -8.38 14.11 11.07
N THR A 201 -9.13 13.02 11.20
CA THR A 201 -8.80 11.97 12.17
C THR A 201 -7.41 11.36 11.89
N PRO A 202 -7.08 10.85 10.67
CA PRO A 202 -5.73 10.37 10.36
C PRO A 202 -4.63 11.40 10.57
N MET A 203 -4.90 12.65 10.21
CA MET A 203 -3.98 13.77 10.36
C MET A 203 -3.65 14.04 11.83
N LEU A 204 -4.68 14.03 12.69
CA LEU A 204 -4.56 14.39 14.11
C LEU A 204 -4.30 13.19 15.04
N LEU A 205 -4.19 11.98 14.49
CA LEU A 205 -3.92 10.76 15.25
C LEU A 205 -2.82 10.83 16.34
N PRO A 206 -1.66 11.53 16.15
CA PRO A 206 -0.64 11.61 17.21
C PRO A 206 -1.07 12.47 18.40
N TRP A 207 -1.90 13.49 18.15
CA TRP A 207 -2.32 14.46 19.15
C TRP A 207 -3.65 14.09 19.81
N LEU A 208 -4.44 13.22 19.16
CA LEU A 208 -5.70 12.75 19.74
C LEU A 208 -5.43 11.84 20.94
N PRO A 209 -6.04 12.16 22.11
CA PRO A 209 -5.93 11.33 23.30
C PRO A 209 -6.52 9.93 23.05
N PHE A 210 -6.26 9.00 23.96
CA PHE A 210 -6.75 7.61 23.95
C PHE A 210 -6.01 6.65 23.00
N ARG A 211 -6.10 5.35 23.31
CA ARG A 211 -5.55 4.26 22.47
C ARG A 211 -6.57 3.75 21.44
N SER A 212 -7.87 3.89 21.73
CA SER A 212 -8.95 3.39 20.87
C SER A 212 -9.16 4.29 19.66
N PHE A 213 -9.11 3.73 18.45
CA PHE A 213 -9.42 4.45 17.22
C PHE A 213 -10.88 4.91 17.15
N ALA A 214 -11.81 4.17 17.74
CA ALA A 214 -13.22 4.55 17.77
C ALA A 214 -13.44 5.83 18.59
N LEU A 215 -12.81 5.95 19.76
CA LEU A 215 -12.91 7.14 20.61
C LEU A 215 -12.29 8.37 19.93
N LYS A 216 -11.16 8.18 19.21
CA LYS A 216 -10.52 9.25 18.44
C LYS A 216 -11.44 9.78 17.34
N GLY A 217 -12.07 8.89 16.58
CA GLY A 217 -13.01 9.27 15.52
C GLY A 217 -14.26 9.95 16.09
N TRP A 218 -14.82 9.42 17.18
CA TRP A 218 -15.98 10.02 17.84
C TRP A 218 -15.69 11.44 18.35
N LEU A 219 -14.55 11.65 19.01
CA LEU A 219 -14.13 12.96 19.50
C LEU A 219 -13.96 13.97 18.36
N MET A 220 -13.39 13.55 17.24
CA MET A 220 -13.27 14.39 16.05
C MET A 220 -14.62 14.72 15.41
N GLY A 221 -15.57 13.77 15.41
CA GLY A 221 -16.94 14.01 14.96
C GLY A 221 -17.65 15.06 15.81
N LEU A 222 -17.63 14.89 17.14
CA LEU A 222 -18.23 15.85 18.09
C LEU A 222 -17.66 17.26 18.00
N ALA A 223 -16.37 17.38 17.67
CA ALA A 223 -15.74 18.69 17.56
C ALA A 223 -16.16 19.47 16.29
N MET A 224 -16.75 18.80 15.29
CA MET A 224 -16.95 19.37 13.95
C MET A 224 -18.40 19.34 13.44
N VAL A 225 -19.23 18.45 13.99
CA VAL A 225 -20.61 18.20 13.56
C VAL A 225 -21.54 18.52 14.72
#